data_AF-A0A535UCE9-F1
#
_entry.id   AF-A0A535UCE9-F1
#
_cell.length_a   1.000
_cell.length_b   1.000
_cell.length_c   1.000
_cell.angle_alpha   90.00
_cell.angle_beta   90.00
_cell.angle_gamma   90.00
#
_symmetry.space_group_name_H-M   'P 1'
#
loop_
_entity.id
_entity.type
_entity.pdbx_description
1 polymer ?
#
loop_
_entity_poly.entity_id
_entity_poly.type
_entity_poly.pdbx_seq_one_letter_code
_entity_poly.pdbx_strand_id
1 'polypeptide(L)'
;MQRTLLCRRWPAALRVLLILIVVVGAAISPVIATDAATNPSRGGGPSSTSRILIHYQPGKAPAAIAGLEASVGAHLVKEISALQVRVLEVPDAAADNALAVMRRSDQVDYAERDVVLQAQDAPVGGTSSVAPVVAGIARLLFSANTALTNTQVEQALVSTAVPASFSVRSGRVDALAALASLGFADPQPPSAPFDAVAPQVMVETNGDWNYQPLAAAPQVGQVLLRGQGSWTGSSPMSLSGVQWQRCDPTGVCTAAATAAKYTVQATDSGYGFRIE
;
A
#
# COMPACT_ATOMS: atom_id res chain seq x y z
N MET A 1 60.79 49.31 -10.98
CA MET A 1 59.77 50.18 -11.60
C MET A 1 58.42 49.70 -11.04
N GLN A 2 57.77 50.31 -10.03
CA GLN A 2 57.63 51.75 -9.68
C GLN A 2 56.89 52.47 -10.83
N ARG A 3 55.68 53.03 -10.65
CA ARG A 3 55.21 54.03 -9.66
C ARG A 3 53.72 53.83 -9.28
N THR A 4 53.30 53.85 -8.00
CA THR A 4 52.89 54.98 -7.10
C THR A 4 51.66 55.79 -7.55
N LEU A 5 50.81 56.36 -6.68
CA LEU A 5 50.84 56.52 -5.20
C LEU A 5 49.74 55.62 -4.52
N LEU A 6 48.84 55.95 -3.56
CA LEU A 6 48.49 57.15 -2.75
C LEU A 6 47.82 56.75 -1.39
N CYS A 7 46.90 57.57 -0.86
CA CYS A 7 46.23 57.54 0.47
C CYS A 7 44.91 58.37 0.36
N ARG A 8 44.00 58.61 1.33
CA ARG A 8 43.84 58.49 2.81
C ARG A 8 42.30 58.41 3.06
N ARG A 9 41.65 58.24 4.24
CA ARG A 9 41.91 58.44 5.68
C ARG A 9 41.04 57.46 6.53
N TRP A 10 41.20 57.49 7.86
CA TRP A 10 40.16 57.13 8.86
C TRP A 10 39.69 58.40 9.65
N PRO A 11 38.81 58.36 10.69
CA PRO A 11 38.91 57.58 11.96
C PRO A 11 37.74 56.58 12.17
N ALA A 12 37.70 55.62 13.10
CA ALA A 12 38.47 55.30 14.33
C ALA A 12 37.95 55.87 15.68
N ALA A 13 36.95 55.20 16.26
CA ALA A 13 36.61 55.17 17.70
C ALA A 13 36.09 53.73 18.02
N LEU A 14 36.71 52.94 18.90
CA LEU A 14 36.63 52.92 20.38
C LEU A 14 35.20 52.55 20.89
N ARG A 15 34.99 51.58 21.80
CA ARG A 15 35.88 50.61 22.51
C ARG A 15 35.01 49.65 23.38
N VAL A 16 35.39 48.35 23.52
CA VAL A 16 35.22 47.48 24.75
C VAL A 16 33.76 47.17 25.23
N LEU A 17 33.41 46.10 25.98
CA LEU A 17 33.82 44.68 26.17
C LEU A 17 32.82 44.00 27.17
N LEU A 18 32.77 42.65 27.27
CA LEU A 18 32.23 41.80 28.38
C LEU A 18 30.70 41.68 28.68
N ILE A 19 30.15 40.47 28.46
CA ILE A 19 29.55 39.50 29.43
C ILE A 19 28.57 39.98 30.55
N LEU A 20 27.33 39.43 30.61
CA LEU A 20 26.73 38.53 31.66
C LEU A 20 25.23 38.19 31.41
N ILE A 21 24.52 37.58 32.38
CA ILE A 21 23.23 36.84 32.27
C ILE A 21 22.23 37.32 33.39
N VAL A 22 20.93 36.96 33.31
CA VAL A 22 19.85 36.91 34.37
C VAL A 22 18.87 38.13 34.45
N VAL A 23 17.54 38.03 34.76
CA VAL A 23 16.42 37.08 34.45
C VAL A 23 15.02 37.65 34.91
N VAL A 24 13.89 37.08 34.41
CA VAL A 24 12.49 37.11 34.95
C VAL A 24 11.59 38.38 34.83
N GLY A 25 10.28 38.15 34.59
CA GLY A 25 9.13 39.09 34.75
C GLY A 25 8.45 39.48 33.41
N ALA A 26 7.31 38.96 32.95
CA ALA A 26 5.97 38.70 33.52
C ALA A 26 5.14 39.97 33.86
N ALA A 27 3.84 40.11 33.56
CA ALA A 27 2.92 39.42 32.63
C ALA A 27 1.58 40.19 32.55
N ILE A 28 0.84 40.18 31.42
CA ILE A 28 -0.61 40.54 31.39
C ILE A 28 -1.36 39.69 30.33
N SER A 29 -2.49 39.08 30.72
CA SER A 29 -3.49 38.39 29.86
C SER A 29 -4.88 38.53 30.48
N PRO A 30 -5.98 38.39 29.70
CA PRO A 30 -7.00 37.36 29.99
C PRO A 30 -7.54 36.65 28.69
N VAL A 31 -7.83 35.34 28.62
CA VAL A 31 -8.93 34.52 29.26
C VAL A 31 -10.31 34.96 28.72
N ILE A 32 -11.17 34.12 28.07
CA ILE A 32 -11.86 32.83 28.42
C ILE A 32 -11.75 31.84 27.20
N ALA A 33 -11.56 30.49 27.28
CA ALA A 33 -12.38 29.32 27.71
C ALA A 33 -13.62 28.99 26.81
N THR A 34 -14.10 27.74 26.63
CA THR A 34 -14.04 26.52 27.48
C THR A 34 -13.80 25.18 26.74
N ASP A 35 -13.17 24.24 27.46
CA ASP A 35 -13.35 22.78 27.51
C ASP A 35 -13.40 21.89 26.24
N ALA A 36 -12.39 21.03 26.13
CA ALA A 36 -12.52 19.65 25.64
C ALA A 36 -11.84 18.70 26.65
N ALA A 37 -12.39 17.50 26.85
CA ALA A 37 -12.07 16.66 28.01
C ALA A 37 -10.63 16.12 28.05
N THR A 38 -10.13 15.90 29.26
CA THR A 38 -8.79 15.37 29.55
C THR A 38 -8.54 13.99 28.93
N ASN A 39 -7.44 13.85 28.22
CA ASN A 39 -6.75 12.57 28.02
C ASN A 39 -5.24 12.83 28.24
N PRO A 40 -4.56 12.19 29.21
CA PRO A 40 -3.30 12.71 29.73
C PRO A 40 -2.11 12.49 28.80
N SER A 41 -1.40 13.57 28.48
CA SER A 41 -0.09 13.56 27.83
C SER A 41 0.92 12.74 28.65
N ARG A 42 1.20 11.51 28.22
CA ARG A 42 2.10 10.60 28.93
C ARG A 42 3.56 10.91 28.59
N GLY A 43 4.19 11.80 29.37
CA GLY A 43 5.64 11.96 29.34
C GLY A 43 6.36 10.69 29.79
N GLY A 44 7.57 10.46 29.26
CA GLY A 44 8.48 9.41 29.75
C GLY A 44 8.02 7.96 29.56
N GLY A 45 7.78 7.55 28.30
CA GLY A 45 7.68 6.13 27.96
C GLY A 45 9.05 5.46 27.78
N PRO A 46 9.14 4.12 27.80
CA PRO A 46 10.34 3.40 27.38
C PRO A 46 10.65 3.67 25.89
N SER A 47 11.90 3.46 25.47
CA SER A 47 12.25 3.48 24.04
C SER A 47 11.42 2.43 23.31
N SER A 48 10.65 2.85 22.31
CA SER A 48 9.81 1.95 21.53
C SER A 48 10.67 1.14 20.55
N THR A 49 10.38 -0.16 20.45
CA THR A 49 11.17 -1.13 19.70
C THR A 49 10.38 -1.76 18.54
N SER A 50 11.07 -1.85 17.41
CA SER A 50 10.63 -2.55 16.21
C SER A 50 11.22 -3.96 16.21
N ARG A 51 10.45 -4.93 15.73
CA ARG A 51 10.91 -6.30 15.52
C ARG A 51 11.34 -6.52 14.06
N ILE A 52 12.43 -7.25 13.87
CA ILE A 52 12.99 -7.62 12.56
C ILE A 52 13.27 -9.12 12.52
N LEU A 53 13.07 -9.73 11.35
CA LEU A 53 13.32 -11.15 11.07
C LEU A 53 14.59 -11.26 10.24
N ILE A 54 15.58 -12.03 10.71
CA ILE A 54 16.84 -12.27 10.00
C ILE A 54 17.03 -13.77 9.78
N HIS A 55 17.32 -14.15 8.53
CA HIS A 55 17.86 -15.46 8.19
C HIS A 55 19.35 -15.30 7.84
N TYR A 56 20.20 -16.09 8.49
CA TYR A 56 21.64 -16.09 8.27
C TYR A 56 22.03 -17.21 7.31
N GLN A 57 23.07 -16.99 6.50
CA GLN A 57 23.59 -18.05 5.65
C GLN A 57 24.08 -19.24 6.49
N PRO A 58 23.93 -20.49 6.01
CA PRO A 58 24.39 -21.67 6.73
C PRO A 58 25.89 -21.60 7.12
N GLY A 59 26.21 -22.04 8.34
CA GLY A 59 27.58 -22.18 8.81
C GLY A 59 28.30 -20.90 9.25
N LYS A 60 27.63 -19.73 9.26
CA LYS A 60 28.21 -18.49 9.83
C LYS A 60 28.42 -18.68 11.35
N ALA A 61 29.56 -18.22 11.86
CA ALA A 61 29.95 -18.45 13.25
C ALA A 61 29.06 -17.65 14.23
N PRO A 62 28.59 -18.23 15.36
CA PRO A 62 27.71 -17.53 16.31
C PRO A 62 28.26 -16.19 16.83
N ALA A 63 29.59 -16.07 17.00
CA ALA A 63 30.23 -14.82 17.40
C ALA A 63 30.20 -13.73 16.30
N ALA A 64 30.23 -14.13 15.03
CA ALA A 64 30.14 -13.20 13.89
C ALA A 64 28.70 -12.73 13.64
N ILE A 65 27.72 -13.60 13.90
CA ILE A 65 26.29 -13.25 13.99
C ILE A 65 26.06 -12.25 15.12
N ALA A 66 26.45 -12.58 16.36
CA ALA A 66 26.26 -11.72 17.53
C ALA A 66 26.99 -10.36 17.40
N GLY A 67 28.16 -10.32 16.75
CA GLY A 67 28.86 -9.09 16.42
C GLY A 67 28.09 -8.20 15.43
N LEU A 68 27.44 -8.79 14.43
CA LEU A 68 26.61 -8.04 13.48
C LEU A 68 25.31 -7.53 14.13
N GLU A 69 24.65 -8.36 14.95
CA GLU A 69 23.48 -7.94 15.75
C GLU A 69 23.81 -6.76 16.68
N ALA A 70 24.92 -6.85 17.43
CA ALA A 70 25.40 -5.78 18.29
C ALA A 70 25.72 -4.50 17.50
N SER A 71 26.26 -4.61 16.27
CA SER A 71 26.63 -3.46 15.43
C SER A 71 25.44 -2.58 15.01
N VAL A 72 24.22 -3.13 14.99
CA VAL A 72 22.98 -2.39 14.69
C VAL A 72 22.12 -2.11 15.93
N GLY A 73 22.62 -2.44 17.14
CA GLY A 73 21.85 -2.32 18.39
C GLY A 73 20.68 -3.30 18.49
N ALA A 74 20.80 -4.48 17.89
CA ALA A 74 19.77 -5.52 17.92
C ALA A 74 19.92 -6.46 19.13
N HIS A 75 18.78 -6.85 19.70
CA HIS A 75 18.67 -7.82 20.79
C HIS A 75 17.84 -9.02 20.35
N LEU A 76 18.33 -10.25 20.57
CA LEU A 76 17.60 -11.47 20.25
C LEU A 76 16.36 -11.64 21.14
N VAL A 77 15.18 -11.70 20.54
CA VAL A 77 13.91 -12.02 21.23
C VAL A 77 13.67 -13.53 21.24
N LYS A 78 13.80 -14.18 20.08
CA LYS A 78 13.62 -15.63 19.92
C LYS A 78 14.28 -16.14 18.64
N GLU A 79 14.55 -17.44 18.59
CA GLU A 79 14.85 -18.16 17.37
C GLU A 79 13.65 -19.04 16.96
N ILE A 80 13.41 -19.16 15.66
CA ILE A 80 12.44 -20.07 15.06
C ILE A 80 13.25 -21.16 14.36
N SER A 81 13.86 -22.07 15.14
CA SER A 81 14.92 -22.98 14.67
C SER A 81 14.48 -23.91 13.53
N ALA A 82 13.18 -24.20 13.39
CA ALA A 82 12.62 -24.96 12.26
C ALA A 82 12.71 -24.22 10.91
N LEU A 83 12.90 -22.89 10.92
CA LEU A 83 13.11 -22.03 9.76
C LEU A 83 14.51 -21.35 9.78
N GLN A 84 15.32 -21.60 10.81
CA GLN A 84 16.61 -20.93 11.07
C GLN A 84 16.55 -19.39 11.15
N VAL A 85 15.35 -18.82 11.35
CA VAL A 85 15.10 -17.38 11.48
C VAL A 85 15.29 -16.91 12.92
N ARG A 86 16.00 -15.79 13.11
CA ARG A 86 16.11 -15.07 14.39
C ARG A 86 15.21 -13.83 14.37
N VAL A 87 14.45 -13.64 15.44
CA VAL A 87 13.60 -12.45 15.65
C VAL A 87 14.33 -11.53 16.61
N LEU A 88 14.65 -10.33 16.15
CA LEU A 88 15.43 -9.34 16.91
C LEU A 88 14.59 -8.10 17.19
N GLU A 89 14.81 -7.45 18.33
CA GLU A 89 14.34 -6.10 18.62
C GLU A 89 15.43 -5.06 18.38
N VAL A 90 15.05 -3.94 17.79
CA VAL A 90 15.86 -2.75 17.55
C VAL A 90 15.06 -1.50 17.94
N PRO A 91 15.68 -0.39 18.37
CA PRO A 91 14.97 0.87 18.57
C PRO A 91 14.25 1.30 17.28
N ASP A 92 13.00 1.80 17.36
CA ASP A 92 12.19 2.14 16.18
C ASP A 92 12.92 3.05 15.19
N ALA A 93 13.53 4.12 15.70
CA ALA A 93 14.28 5.09 14.91
C ALA A 93 15.55 4.54 14.25
N ALA A 94 16.01 3.34 14.65
CA ALA A 94 17.15 2.65 14.06
C ALA A 94 16.73 1.54 13.07
N ALA A 95 15.46 1.12 13.05
CA ALA A 95 15.02 -0.11 12.41
C ALA A 95 15.31 -0.20 10.91
N ASP A 96 15.05 0.86 10.14
CA ASP A 96 15.31 0.85 8.70
C ASP A 96 16.81 0.90 8.36
N ASN A 97 17.62 1.53 9.23
CA ASN A 97 19.08 1.50 9.13
C ASN A 97 19.64 0.11 9.49
N ALA A 98 19.12 -0.53 10.54
CA ALA A 98 19.47 -1.89 10.93
C ALA A 98 19.16 -2.89 9.80
N LEU A 99 17.99 -2.76 9.15
CA LEU A 99 17.64 -3.54 7.96
C LEU A 99 18.57 -3.22 6.77
N ALA A 100 18.91 -1.96 6.53
CA ALA A 100 19.83 -1.57 5.46
C ALA A 100 21.26 -2.09 5.66
N VAL A 101 21.74 -2.20 6.90
CA VAL A 101 23.03 -2.82 7.26
C VAL A 101 22.96 -4.34 7.11
N MET A 102 21.95 -5.00 7.69
CA MET A 102 21.77 -6.45 7.62
C MET A 102 21.68 -6.94 6.17
N ARG A 103 20.86 -6.28 5.32
CA ARG A 103 20.71 -6.60 3.88
C ARG A 103 21.98 -6.39 3.03
N ARG A 104 23.02 -5.77 3.59
CA ARG A 104 24.33 -5.57 2.92
C ARG A 104 25.43 -6.49 3.45
N SER A 105 25.17 -7.27 4.50
CA SER A 105 26.16 -8.21 5.03
C SER A 105 26.18 -9.49 4.22
N ASP A 106 27.38 -9.97 3.90
CA ASP A 106 27.62 -11.31 3.36
C ASP A 106 27.16 -12.44 4.30
N GLN A 107 26.86 -12.13 5.57
CA GLN A 107 26.41 -13.11 6.56
C GLN A 107 24.90 -13.40 6.48
N VAL A 108 24.14 -12.47 5.92
CA VAL A 108 22.68 -12.50 5.90
C VAL A 108 22.20 -13.07 4.56
N ASP A 109 21.18 -13.91 4.61
CA ASP A 109 20.48 -14.44 3.45
C ASP A 109 19.26 -13.58 3.13
N TYR A 110 18.43 -13.28 4.15
CA TYR A 110 17.43 -12.23 4.08
C TYR A 110 17.19 -11.53 5.42
N ALA A 111 16.70 -10.28 5.34
CA ALA A 111 16.35 -9.46 6.50
C ALA A 111 15.11 -8.60 6.21
N GLU A 112 14.11 -8.66 7.09
CA GLU A 112 12.82 -7.99 6.92
C GLU A 112 12.21 -7.50 8.25
N ARG A 113 11.16 -6.68 8.17
CA ARG A 113 10.46 -6.13 9.34
C ARG A 113 9.35 -7.10 9.76
N ASP A 114 9.27 -7.43 11.04
CA ASP A 114 8.20 -8.27 11.61
C ASP A 114 6.92 -7.43 11.73
N VAL A 115 6.18 -7.35 10.61
CA VAL A 115 4.93 -6.59 10.47
C VAL A 115 3.72 -7.48 10.72
N VAL A 116 2.73 -6.95 11.44
CA VAL A 116 1.41 -7.58 11.55
C VAL A 116 0.61 -7.20 10.31
N LEU A 117 0.61 -8.06 9.29
CA LEU A 117 -0.33 -7.94 8.17
C LEU A 117 -1.75 -8.23 8.67
N GLN A 118 -2.66 -7.27 8.50
CA GLN A 118 -4.09 -7.54 8.61
C GLN A 118 -4.60 -8.27 7.36
N ALA A 119 -5.76 -8.92 7.44
CA ALA A 119 -6.31 -9.66 6.31
C ALA A 119 -6.65 -8.77 5.10
N GLN A 120 -6.90 -7.48 5.32
CA GLN A 120 -7.11 -6.48 4.26
C GLN A 120 -5.81 -5.91 3.64
N ASP A 121 -4.64 -6.12 4.28
CA ASP A 121 -3.37 -5.52 3.84
C ASP A 121 -2.67 -6.36 2.77
N ALA A 122 -3.09 -7.61 2.58
CA ALA A 122 -2.56 -8.50 1.55
C ALA A 122 -3.25 -8.22 0.20
N PRO A 123 -2.53 -7.78 -0.85
CA PRO A 123 -3.08 -7.70 -2.20
C PRO A 123 -3.55 -9.09 -2.63
N VAL A 124 -4.79 -9.21 -3.13
CA VAL A 124 -5.39 -10.50 -3.53
C VAL A 124 -4.81 -10.96 -4.89
N GLY A 125 -3.52 -11.29 -4.91
CA GLY A 125 -2.72 -11.49 -6.12
C GLY A 125 -1.61 -12.51 -5.94
N GLY A 126 -1.95 -13.80 -6.07
CA GLY A 126 -0.99 -14.90 -6.12
C GLY A 126 -1.67 -16.20 -6.54
N THR A 127 -0.92 -17.19 -7.03
CA THR A 127 -1.49 -18.50 -7.39
C THR A 127 -2.17 -19.21 -6.21
N SER A 128 -1.68 -18.98 -4.99
CA SER A 128 -2.24 -19.51 -3.75
C SER A 128 -3.67 -19.03 -3.44
N SER A 129 -4.08 -17.82 -3.86
CA SER A 129 -5.47 -17.35 -3.69
C SER A 129 -6.39 -17.86 -4.80
N VAL A 130 -5.85 -18.27 -5.95
CA VAL A 130 -6.60 -18.90 -7.05
C VAL A 130 -6.92 -20.37 -6.75
N ALA A 131 -6.04 -21.09 -6.04
CA ALA A 131 -6.21 -22.49 -5.69
C ALA A 131 -7.57 -22.85 -5.02
N PRO A 132 -8.04 -22.15 -3.96
CA PRO A 132 -9.35 -22.45 -3.35
C PRO A 132 -10.53 -22.15 -4.29
N VAL A 133 -10.41 -21.14 -5.17
CA VAL A 133 -11.44 -20.79 -6.16
C VAL A 133 -11.56 -21.90 -7.21
N VAL A 134 -10.44 -22.35 -7.79
CA VAL A 134 -10.41 -23.47 -8.74
C VAL A 134 -10.95 -24.75 -8.09
N ALA A 135 -10.56 -25.06 -6.86
CA ALA A 135 -11.04 -26.23 -6.14
C ALA A 135 -12.56 -26.18 -5.86
N GLY A 136 -13.10 -25.00 -5.53
CA GLY A 136 -14.54 -24.78 -5.36
C GLY A 136 -15.32 -25.02 -6.66
N ILE A 137 -14.86 -24.45 -7.77
CA ILE A 137 -15.51 -24.62 -9.09
C ILE A 137 -15.40 -26.07 -9.56
N ALA A 138 -14.21 -26.70 -9.46
CA ALA A 138 -14.04 -28.12 -9.79
C ALA A 138 -15.00 -29.02 -8.99
N ARG A 139 -15.17 -28.75 -7.69
CA ARG A 139 -16.12 -29.48 -6.84
C ARG A 139 -17.59 -29.22 -7.23
N LEU A 140 -17.93 -28.01 -7.70
CA LEU A 140 -19.25 -27.73 -8.27
C LEU A 140 -19.51 -28.58 -9.52
N LEU A 141 -18.55 -28.68 -10.44
CA LEU A 141 -18.66 -29.53 -11.64
C LEU A 141 -18.88 -31.01 -11.27
N PHE A 142 -18.09 -31.56 -10.34
CA PHE A 142 -18.29 -32.93 -9.83
C PHE A 142 -19.63 -33.13 -9.10
N SER A 143 -20.17 -32.10 -8.45
CA SER A 143 -21.49 -32.19 -7.80
C SER A 143 -22.65 -32.15 -8.80
N ALA A 144 -22.44 -31.51 -9.96
CA ALA A 144 -23.42 -31.44 -11.03
C ALA A 144 -23.43 -32.73 -11.89
N ASN A 145 -22.26 -33.38 -12.08
CA ASN A 145 -22.18 -34.74 -12.63
C ASN A 145 -21.01 -35.52 -11.99
N THR A 146 -21.36 -36.51 -11.17
CA THR A 146 -20.41 -37.35 -10.42
C THR A 146 -19.67 -38.39 -11.27
N ALA A 147 -20.05 -38.57 -12.54
CA ALA A 147 -19.35 -39.43 -13.49
C ALA A 147 -18.25 -38.71 -14.29
N LEU A 148 -18.04 -37.40 -14.06
CA LEU A 148 -16.92 -36.67 -14.66
C LEU A 148 -15.57 -37.17 -14.13
N THR A 149 -14.59 -37.25 -15.02
CA THR A 149 -13.19 -37.51 -14.65
C THR A 149 -12.43 -36.21 -14.36
N ASN A 150 -11.34 -36.31 -13.60
CA ASN A 150 -10.42 -35.19 -13.34
C ASN A 150 -9.98 -34.49 -14.64
N THR A 151 -9.68 -35.25 -15.70
CA THR A 151 -9.26 -34.72 -17.00
C THR A 151 -10.37 -33.96 -17.72
N GLN A 152 -11.64 -34.41 -17.63
CA GLN A 152 -12.77 -33.66 -18.20
C GLN A 152 -13.01 -32.35 -17.45
N VAL A 153 -12.89 -32.36 -16.12
CA VAL A 153 -12.97 -31.15 -15.29
C VAL A 153 -11.83 -30.17 -15.60
N GLU A 154 -10.59 -30.65 -15.71
CA GLU A 154 -9.44 -29.84 -16.10
C GLU A 154 -9.62 -29.24 -17.51
N GLN A 155 -10.02 -30.05 -18.49
CA GLN A 155 -10.24 -29.59 -19.86
C GLN A 155 -11.37 -28.55 -19.95
N ALA A 156 -12.47 -28.73 -19.21
CA ALA A 156 -13.53 -27.72 -19.13
C ALA A 156 -12.98 -26.40 -18.56
N LEU A 157 -12.31 -26.44 -17.40
CA LEU A 157 -11.77 -25.26 -16.72
C LEU A 157 -10.68 -24.52 -17.52
N VAL A 158 -9.90 -25.23 -18.34
CA VAL A 158 -8.83 -24.66 -19.16
C VAL A 158 -9.35 -24.15 -20.50
N SER A 159 -10.27 -24.86 -21.16
CA SER A 159 -10.80 -24.46 -22.48
C SER A 159 -11.75 -23.26 -22.42
N THR A 160 -12.40 -23.02 -21.28
CA THR A 160 -13.29 -21.87 -21.08
C THR A 160 -12.63 -20.70 -20.33
N ALA A 161 -11.32 -20.76 -20.08
CA ALA A 161 -10.61 -19.70 -19.37
C ALA A 161 -10.56 -18.40 -20.21
N VAL A 162 -10.92 -17.28 -19.58
CA VAL A 162 -10.95 -15.96 -20.24
C VAL A 162 -9.59 -15.28 -20.10
N PRO A 163 -8.97 -14.77 -21.19
CA PRO A 163 -7.67 -14.12 -21.14
C PRO A 163 -7.55 -13.02 -20.07
N ALA A 164 -6.44 -13.03 -19.34
CA ALA A 164 -6.07 -11.99 -18.39
C ALA A 164 -5.19 -10.91 -19.06
N SER A 165 -5.18 -9.70 -18.51
CA SER A 165 -4.34 -8.58 -18.95
C SER A 165 -2.86 -8.72 -18.56
N PHE A 166 -2.45 -9.89 -18.06
CA PHE A 166 -1.10 -10.22 -17.61
C PHE A 166 -0.77 -11.68 -17.96
N SER A 167 0.51 -11.98 -18.16
CA SER A 167 0.98 -13.27 -18.68
C SER A 167 0.69 -14.45 -17.73
N VAL A 168 -0.24 -15.32 -18.13
CA VAL A 168 -0.58 -16.59 -17.46
C VAL A 168 -0.81 -17.69 -18.49
N ARG A 169 -0.75 -18.96 -18.07
CA ARG A 169 -0.88 -20.12 -18.97
C ARG A 169 -2.30 -20.32 -19.53
N SER A 170 -3.35 -19.95 -18.78
CA SER A 170 -4.76 -20.24 -19.16
C SER A 170 -5.65 -19.00 -19.12
N GLY A 171 -5.67 -18.24 -18.02
CA GLY A 171 -6.51 -17.04 -17.88
C GLY A 171 -7.22 -16.96 -16.53
N ARG A 172 -8.32 -16.21 -16.48
CA ARG A 172 -9.32 -16.28 -15.40
C ARG A 172 -10.25 -17.46 -15.66
N VAL A 173 -10.65 -18.19 -14.61
CA VAL A 173 -11.64 -19.27 -14.74
C VAL A 173 -13.03 -18.68 -14.98
N ASP A 174 -13.76 -19.21 -15.97
CA ASP A 174 -15.20 -19.00 -16.11
C ASP A 174 -15.95 -20.27 -15.71
N ALA A 175 -16.60 -20.22 -14.54
CA ALA A 175 -17.35 -21.34 -13.97
C ALA A 175 -18.64 -21.65 -14.73
N LEU A 176 -19.29 -20.63 -15.30
CA LEU A 176 -20.56 -20.79 -16.02
C LEU A 176 -20.31 -21.33 -17.42
N ALA A 177 -19.28 -20.86 -18.10
CA ALA A 177 -18.84 -21.44 -19.37
C ALA A 177 -18.33 -22.89 -19.17
N ALA A 178 -17.62 -23.20 -18.08
CA ALA A 178 -17.20 -24.57 -17.76
C ALA A 178 -18.36 -25.52 -17.43
N LEU A 179 -19.45 -25.01 -16.85
CA LEU A 179 -20.72 -25.74 -16.73
C LEU A 179 -21.37 -25.95 -18.11
N ALA A 180 -21.47 -24.89 -18.92
CA ALA A 180 -22.08 -24.95 -20.25
C ALA A 180 -21.34 -25.92 -21.21
N SER A 181 -20.00 -25.95 -21.17
CA SER A 181 -19.20 -26.88 -22.00
C SER A 181 -19.36 -28.35 -21.61
N LEU A 182 -19.87 -28.63 -20.40
CA LEU A 182 -20.23 -29.97 -19.91
C LEU A 182 -21.74 -30.28 -20.06
N GLY A 183 -22.50 -29.40 -20.73
CA GLY A 183 -23.91 -29.61 -21.06
C GLY A 183 -24.91 -29.12 -20.02
N PHE A 184 -24.48 -28.39 -18.98
CA PHE A 184 -25.38 -27.79 -18.01
C PHE A 184 -25.96 -26.46 -18.53
N ALA A 185 -27.25 -26.24 -18.30
CA ALA A 185 -27.91 -24.96 -18.53
C ALA A 185 -28.17 -24.24 -17.20
N ASP A 186 -28.11 -22.90 -17.21
CA ASP A 186 -28.63 -22.09 -16.12
C ASP A 186 -30.17 -22.22 -16.10
N PRO A 187 -30.81 -22.67 -14.99
CA PRO A 187 -32.26 -22.75 -14.89
C PRO A 187 -32.93 -21.38 -14.69
N GLN A 188 -32.17 -20.32 -14.43
CA GLN A 188 -32.70 -18.97 -14.23
C GLN A 188 -33.09 -18.31 -15.57
N PRO A 189 -34.24 -17.60 -15.63
CA PRO A 189 -34.58 -16.78 -16.80
C PRO A 189 -33.50 -15.72 -17.08
N PRO A 190 -33.19 -15.42 -18.36
CA PRO A 190 -32.25 -14.36 -18.71
C PRO A 190 -32.63 -13.01 -18.10
N SER A 191 -31.64 -12.28 -17.61
CA SER A 191 -31.79 -10.97 -16.97
C SER A 191 -30.82 -9.95 -17.57
N ALA A 192 -31.33 -8.75 -17.85
CA ALA A 192 -30.52 -7.67 -18.39
C ALA A 192 -29.46 -7.21 -17.37
N PRO A 193 -28.27 -6.77 -17.82
CA PRO A 193 -27.26 -6.16 -16.95
C PRO A 193 -27.80 -5.02 -16.09
N PHE A 194 -27.44 -5.01 -14.81
CA PHE A 194 -27.79 -3.97 -13.83
C PHE A 194 -26.61 -3.66 -12.90
N ASP A 195 -26.37 -2.38 -12.63
CA ASP A 195 -25.40 -1.90 -11.63
C ASP A 195 -25.88 -2.23 -10.21
N ALA A 196 -25.42 -3.35 -9.66
CA ALA A 196 -25.74 -3.77 -8.30
C ALA A 196 -24.99 -2.94 -7.24
N VAL A 197 -23.76 -2.51 -7.54
CA VAL A 197 -23.00 -1.52 -6.74
C VAL A 197 -22.21 -0.63 -7.69
N ALA A 198 -22.48 0.68 -7.67
CA ALA A 198 -21.77 1.66 -8.49
C ALA A 198 -20.27 1.72 -8.14
N PRO A 199 -19.37 1.87 -9.14
CA PRO A 199 -17.93 1.95 -8.92
C PRO A 199 -17.53 3.18 -8.09
N GLN A 200 -16.78 2.96 -7.00
CA GLN A 200 -16.31 4.05 -6.13
C GLN A 200 -15.05 4.73 -6.69
N VAL A 201 -14.97 6.06 -6.57
CA VAL A 201 -13.72 6.78 -6.73
C VAL A 201 -12.91 6.69 -5.43
N MET A 202 -11.68 6.20 -5.54
CA MET A 202 -10.77 6.05 -4.42
C MET A 202 -9.62 7.07 -4.53
N VAL A 203 -9.05 7.50 -3.41
CA VAL A 203 -7.87 8.37 -3.34
C VAL A 203 -6.72 7.64 -2.63
N GLU A 204 -5.51 7.80 -3.16
CA GLU A 204 -4.27 7.24 -2.61
C GLU A 204 -3.76 8.11 -1.44
N THR A 205 -3.55 7.50 -0.27
CA THR A 205 -3.28 8.26 0.96
C THR A 205 -1.79 8.41 1.26
N ASN A 206 -1.02 7.32 1.17
CA ASN A 206 0.37 7.24 1.65
C ASN A 206 1.38 6.78 0.56
N GLY A 207 1.02 6.87 -0.72
CA GLY A 207 1.95 6.64 -1.86
C GLY A 207 2.29 5.19 -2.22
N ASP A 208 1.92 4.22 -1.39
CA ASP A 208 2.08 2.77 -1.66
C ASP A 208 0.77 2.03 -1.38
N TRP A 209 0.01 1.70 -2.44
CA TRP A 209 -1.19 0.83 -2.47
C TRP A 209 -2.33 1.07 -1.44
N ASN A 210 -2.23 2.09 -0.61
CA ASN A 210 -3.20 2.46 0.41
C ASN A 210 -4.23 3.43 -0.18
N TYR A 211 -5.48 2.98 -0.28
CA TYR A 211 -6.58 3.73 -0.87
C TYR A 211 -7.78 3.85 0.07
N GLN A 212 -8.47 4.98 0.04
CA GLN A 212 -9.74 5.20 0.75
C GLN A 212 -10.79 5.83 -0.18
N PRO A 213 -12.10 5.68 0.08
CA PRO A 213 -13.14 6.34 -0.71
C PRO A 213 -12.98 7.86 -0.70
N LEU A 214 -13.13 8.50 -1.87
CA LEU A 214 -12.99 9.94 -2.01
C LEU A 214 -14.20 10.66 -1.38
N ALA A 215 -14.01 11.22 -0.19
CA ALA A 215 -15.07 11.84 0.62
C ALA A 215 -15.33 13.34 0.32
N ALA A 216 -14.54 13.98 -0.54
CA ALA A 216 -14.62 15.40 -0.87
C ALA A 216 -14.12 15.67 -2.30
N ALA A 217 -14.22 16.91 -2.78
CA ALA A 217 -13.60 17.30 -4.05
C ALA A 217 -12.07 17.04 -4.02
N PRO A 218 -11.49 16.40 -5.05
CA PRO A 218 -10.10 15.98 -5.03
C PRO A 218 -9.15 17.18 -5.20
N GLN A 219 -7.97 17.06 -4.59
CA GLN A 219 -6.95 18.12 -4.57
C GLN A 219 -5.90 17.90 -5.65
N VAL A 220 -5.39 18.98 -6.23
CA VAL A 220 -4.33 18.95 -7.26
C VAL A 220 -3.12 18.17 -6.76
N GLY A 221 -2.64 17.21 -7.55
CA GLY A 221 -1.54 16.32 -7.21
C GLY A 221 -1.94 15.03 -6.50
N GLN A 222 -3.18 14.89 -6.01
CA GLN A 222 -3.67 13.59 -5.52
C GLN A 222 -3.74 12.57 -6.67
N VAL A 223 -3.51 11.31 -6.33
CA VAL A 223 -3.72 10.18 -7.25
C VAL A 223 -5.03 9.50 -6.90
N LEU A 224 -5.95 9.48 -7.86
CA LEU A 224 -7.21 8.77 -7.78
C LEU A 224 -7.08 7.39 -8.43
N LEU A 225 -7.78 6.39 -7.89
CA LEU A 225 -7.89 5.04 -8.41
C LEU A 225 -9.37 4.73 -8.72
N ARG A 226 -9.63 4.07 -9.85
CA ARG A 226 -10.98 3.54 -10.14
C ARG A 226 -11.24 2.29 -9.32
N GLY A 227 -12.09 2.41 -8.29
CA GLY A 227 -12.70 1.26 -7.65
C GLY A 227 -13.52 0.45 -8.64
N GLN A 228 -13.69 -0.84 -8.37
CA GLN A 228 -14.55 -1.70 -9.18
C GLN A 228 -16.00 -1.59 -8.67
N GLY A 229 -16.96 -1.47 -9.58
CA GLY A 229 -18.36 -1.69 -9.29
C GLY A 229 -18.71 -3.18 -9.34
N SER A 230 -19.96 -3.54 -9.06
CA SER A 230 -20.49 -4.88 -9.32
C SER A 230 -21.74 -4.80 -10.19
N TRP A 231 -21.78 -5.68 -11.19
CA TRP A 231 -22.88 -5.82 -12.13
C TRP A 231 -23.52 -7.19 -11.94
N THR A 232 -24.84 -7.28 -12.04
CA THR A 232 -25.60 -8.53 -12.09
C THR A 232 -26.35 -8.65 -13.42
N GLY A 233 -26.64 -9.87 -13.84
CA GLY A 233 -27.29 -10.18 -15.12
C GLY A 233 -26.95 -11.60 -15.58
N SER A 234 -27.56 -12.05 -16.68
CA SER A 234 -27.21 -13.34 -17.31
C SER A 234 -26.07 -13.18 -18.33
N SER A 235 -25.19 -14.18 -18.39
CA SER A 235 -24.11 -14.28 -19.38
C SER A 235 -24.64 -14.44 -20.82
N PRO A 236 -23.97 -13.93 -21.87
CA PRO A 236 -22.69 -13.20 -21.85
C PRO A 236 -22.84 -11.72 -21.48
N MET A 237 -22.02 -11.27 -20.53
CA MET A 237 -21.88 -9.85 -20.17
C MET A 237 -20.52 -9.32 -20.65
N SER A 238 -20.49 -8.15 -21.26
CA SER A 238 -19.27 -7.52 -21.76
C SER A 238 -19.22 -6.03 -21.44
N LEU A 239 -18.12 -5.57 -20.86
CA LEU A 239 -17.87 -4.16 -20.55
C LEU A 239 -17.03 -3.55 -21.68
N SER A 240 -17.63 -2.69 -22.49
CA SER A 240 -17.07 -2.18 -23.76
C SER A 240 -16.08 -1.02 -23.59
N GLY A 241 -16.00 -0.42 -22.41
CA GLY A 241 -15.04 0.62 -22.05
C GLY A 241 -15.13 0.94 -20.55
N VAL A 242 -14.10 1.59 -20.00
CA VAL A 242 -14.13 2.24 -18.68
C VAL A 242 -13.28 3.51 -18.73
N GLN A 243 -13.87 4.65 -18.40
CA GLN A 243 -13.24 5.96 -18.38
C GLN A 243 -13.50 6.73 -17.08
N TRP A 244 -12.62 7.69 -16.82
CA TRP A 244 -12.86 8.76 -15.89
C TRP A 244 -13.71 9.82 -16.58
N GLN A 245 -14.80 10.22 -15.93
CA GLN A 245 -15.45 11.48 -16.24
C GLN A 245 -15.12 12.52 -15.17
N ARG A 246 -14.78 13.72 -15.61
CA ARG A 246 -14.59 14.91 -14.77
C ARG A 246 -15.85 15.77 -14.86
N CYS A 247 -16.47 16.07 -13.72
CA CYS A 247 -17.76 16.76 -13.62
C CYS A 247 -17.58 18.16 -13.04
N ASP A 248 -18.13 19.18 -13.69
CA ASP A 248 -18.09 20.56 -13.19
C ASP A 248 -19.04 20.76 -11.99
N PRO A 249 -18.98 21.91 -11.28
CA PRO A 249 -19.87 22.21 -10.15
C PRO A 249 -21.36 22.30 -10.49
N THR A 250 -21.74 22.29 -11.77
CA THR A 250 -23.15 22.23 -12.23
C THR A 250 -23.61 20.80 -12.53
N GLY A 251 -22.70 19.82 -12.48
CA GLY A 251 -22.97 18.41 -12.75
C GLY A 251 -22.74 17.99 -14.21
N VAL A 252 -22.20 18.86 -15.07
CA VAL A 252 -21.87 18.51 -16.46
C VAL A 252 -20.54 17.76 -16.48
N CYS A 253 -20.57 16.52 -16.97
CA CYS A 253 -19.44 15.60 -16.95
C CYS A 253 -18.85 15.39 -18.36
N THR A 254 -17.52 15.40 -18.47
CA THR A 254 -16.78 15.13 -19.71
C THR A 254 -15.70 14.07 -19.51
N ALA A 255 -15.38 13.30 -20.55
CA ALA A 255 -14.33 12.28 -20.50
C ALA A 255 -12.95 12.90 -20.24
N ALA A 256 -12.19 12.34 -19.31
CA ALA A 256 -10.92 12.88 -18.83
C ALA A 256 -9.72 11.94 -19.05
N ALA A 257 -9.88 10.62 -18.84
CA ALA A 257 -8.83 9.62 -19.05
C ALA A 257 -9.37 8.18 -19.07
N THR A 258 -8.61 7.25 -19.66
CA THR A 258 -8.95 5.80 -19.69
C THR A 258 -8.07 4.93 -18.78
N ALA A 259 -7.02 5.49 -18.16
CA ALA A 259 -6.10 4.77 -17.28
C ALA A 259 -6.73 4.45 -15.91
N ALA A 260 -6.29 3.37 -15.26
CA ALA A 260 -6.86 2.93 -13.96
C ALA A 260 -6.56 3.89 -12.80
N LYS A 261 -5.40 4.57 -12.82
CA LYS A 261 -5.05 5.69 -11.95
C LYS A 261 -5.20 7.01 -12.72
N TYR A 262 -5.49 8.10 -12.01
CA TYR A 262 -5.52 9.47 -12.54
C TYR A 262 -4.90 10.44 -11.54
N THR A 263 -3.89 11.21 -11.96
CA THR A 263 -3.32 12.28 -11.13
C THR A 263 -4.08 13.58 -11.39
N VAL A 264 -4.66 14.16 -10.34
CA VAL A 264 -5.50 15.36 -10.42
C VAL A 264 -4.67 16.57 -10.85
N GLN A 265 -5.06 17.20 -11.94
CA GLN A 265 -4.32 18.28 -12.59
C GLN A 265 -4.76 19.65 -12.06
N ALA A 266 -3.94 20.68 -12.27
CA ALA A 266 -4.29 22.06 -11.85
C ALA A 266 -5.58 22.57 -12.51
N THR A 267 -5.92 22.05 -13.70
CA THR A 267 -7.15 22.31 -14.46
C THR A 267 -8.41 21.66 -13.89
N ASP A 268 -8.27 20.80 -12.87
CA ASP A 268 -9.38 20.04 -12.27
C ASP A 268 -9.83 20.63 -10.92
N SER A 269 -9.23 21.74 -10.50
CA SER A 269 -9.56 22.42 -9.25
C SER A 269 -11.06 22.75 -9.18
N GLY A 270 -11.76 22.18 -8.19
CA GLY A 270 -13.20 22.34 -7.99
C GLY A 270 -14.10 21.40 -8.80
N TYR A 271 -13.55 20.53 -9.65
CA TYR A 271 -14.32 19.50 -10.37
C TYR A 271 -14.48 18.23 -9.51
N GLY A 272 -15.63 17.57 -9.63
CA GLY A 272 -15.84 16.20 -9.17
C GLY A 272 -15.33 15.17 -10.20
N PHE A 273 -15.21 13.91 -9.78
CA PHE A 273 -14.89 12.80 -10.69
C PHE A 273 -15.86 11.64 -10.47
N ARG A 274 -16.16 10.92 -11.56
CA ARG A 274 -16.89 9.65 -11.53
C ARG A 274 -16.32 8.67 -12.56
N ILE A 275 -16.81 7.44 -12.51
CA ILE A 275 -16.42 6.34 -13.39
C ILE A 275 -17.62 5.99 -14.27
N GLU A 276 -17.36 5.72 -15.54
CA GLU A 276 -18.31 5.26 -16.56
C GLU A 276 -17.65 4.15 -17.38
#